data_AF-A0A1H8VXK6-F1
#
_entry.id   AF-A0A1H8VXK6-F1
#
_cell.length_a   1.000
_cell.length_b   1.000
_cell.length_c   1.000
_cell.angle_alpha   90.00
_cell.angle_beta   90.00
_cell.angle_gamma   90.00
#
_symmetry.space_group_name_H-M   'P 1'
#
loop_
_entity.id
_entity.type
_entity.pdbx_description
1 polymer ?
#
loop_
_entity_poly.entity_id
_entity_poly.type
_entity_poly.pdbx_seq_one_letter_code
_entity_poly.pdbx_strand_id
1 'polypeptide(L)' 'MAITFWDLTVPERRCLDRLSMDEPLSNMPGVGQPSVDRLIQFGLVEKSPNTPFVADMHYRRTVEGDQVYEKMWRANRIPR' A
#
# COMPACT_ATOMS: atom_id res chain seq x y z
N MET A 1 15.56 -2.90 10.66
CA MET A 1 14.41 -3.55 11.31
C MET A 1 13.41 -3.90 10.22
N ALA A 2 12.95 -5.15 10.16
CA ALA A 2 11.92 -5.53 9.18
C ALA A 2 10.55 -5.09 9.72
N ILE A 3 9.85 -4.21 9.00
CA ILE A 3 8.50 -3.80 9.35
C ILE A 3 7.52 -4.96 9.13
N THR A 4 6.54 -5.06 10.02
CA THR A 4 5.47 -6.05 9.96
C THR A 4 4.11 -5.36 9.86
N PHE A 5 3.06 -6.12 9.52
CA PHE A 5 1.70 -5.56 9.45
C PHE A 5 1.16 -5.09 10.82
N TRP A 6 1.81 -5.47 11.93
CA TRP A 6 1.46 -5.00 13.28
C TRP A 6 1.88 -3.55 13.51
N ASP A 7 2.91 -3.09 12.81
CA ASP A 7 3.41 -1.72 12.87
C ASP A 7 2.53 -0.76 12.06
N LEU A 8 1.59 -1.30 11.28
CA LEU A 8 0.72 -0.56 10.39
C LEU A 8 -0.64 -0.24 11.02
N THR A 9 -1.07 1.01 10.84
CA THR A 9 -2.41 1.47 11.17
C THR A 9 -3.46 0.79 10.28
N VAL A 10 -4.75 0.89 10.66
CA VAL A 10 -5.85 0.33 9.85
C VAL A 10 -5.90 0.96 8.44
N PRO A 11 -5.75 2.30 8.26
CA PRO A 11 -5.69 2.91 6.93
C PRO A 11 -4.51 2.42 6.08
N GLU A 12 -3.33 2.24 6.67
CA GLU A 12 -2.15 1.73 5.96
C GLU A 12 -2.33 0.27 5.53
N ARG A 13 -2.93 -0.56 6.39
CA ARG A 13 -3.29 -1.95 6.02
C ARG A 13 -4.33 -2.01 4.92
N ARG A 14 -5.33 -1.12 4.94
CA ARG A 14 -6.31 -0.99 3.84
C ARG A 14 -5.63 -0.57 2.54
N CYS A 15 -4.67 0.34 2.62
CA CYS A 15 -3.90 0.75 1.46
C CYS A 15 -3.14 -0.43 0.83
N LEU A 16 -2.44 -1.24 1.65
CA LEU A 16 -1.78 -2.45 1.16
C LEU A 16 -2.74 -3.49 0.57
N ASP A 17 -3.93 -3.62 1.13
CA ASP A 17 -4.97 -4.52 0.58
C ASP A 17 -5.46 -4.05 -0.79
N ARG A 18 -5.71 -2.74 -0.93
CA ARG A 18 -6.20 -2.15 -2.19
C ARG A 18 -5.14 -2.09 -3.29
N LEU A 19 -3.87 -1.93 -2.93
CA LEU A 19 -2.75 -1.95 -3.87
C LEU A 19 -2.45 -3.38 -4.35
N SER A 20 -3.42 -3.99 -5.02
CA SER A 20 -3.29 -5.29 -5.70
C SER A 20 -2.62 -5.15 -7.05
N MET A 21 -2.74 -3.99 -7.68
CA MET A 21 -2.20 -3.65 -9.01
C MET A 21 -1.75 -2.18 -9.00
N ASP A 22 -1.09 -1.77 -10.09
CA ASP A 22 -0.74 -0.38 -10.35
C ASP A 22 -2.02 0.49 -10.38
N GLU A 23 -2.34 1.17 -9.29
CA GLU A 23 -3.59 1.91 -9.10
C GLU A 23 -3.36 3.37 -8.67
N PRO A 24 -4.20 4.31 -9.15
CA PRO A 24 -4.18 5.69 -8.69
C PRO A 24 -4.80 5.83 -7.30
N LEU A 25 -4.38 6.85 -6.54
CA LEU A 25 -4.91 7.12 -5.20
C LEU A 25 -6.42 7.44 -5.19
N SER A 26 -6.92 8.11 -6.22
CA SER A 26 -8.36 8.41 -6.36
C SER A 26 -9.25 7.17 -6.37
N ASN A 27 -8.74 6.01 -6.79
CA ASN A 27 -9.48 4.75 -6.79
C ASN A 27 -9.45 4.02 -5.45
N MET A 28 -8.78 4.55 -4.43
CA MET A 28 -8.64 3.96 -3.09
C MET A 28 -9.44 4.76 -2.04
N PRO A 29 -10.78 4.65 -2.00
CA PRO A 29 -11.60 5.39 -1.05
C PRO A 29 -11.25 5.01 0.39
N GLY A 30 -11.00 6.02 1.22
CA GLY A 30 -10.59 5.84 2.63
C GLY A 30 -9.08 5.64 2.84
N VAL A 31 -8.28 5.68 1.77
CA VAL A 31 -6.81 5.78 1.83
C VAL A 31 -6.42 7.23 1.62
N GLY A 32 -5.76 7.83 2.61
CA GLY A 32 -5.22 9.17 2.49
C GLY A 32 -3.80 9.15 1.95
N GLN A 33 -3.39 10.23 1.28
CA GLN A 33 -1.99 10.46 0.88
C GLN A 33 -0.98 10.23 2.02
N PRO A 34 -1.25 10.61 3.29
CA PRO A 34 -0.31 10.34 4.39
C PRO A 34 -0.05 8.85 4.65
N SER A 35 -1.03 7.98 4.42
CA SER A 35 -0.85 6.53 4.57
C SER A 35 0.05 5.97 3.48
N VAL A 36 -0.13 6.43 2.25
CA VAL A 36 0.73 6.05 1.12
C VAL A 36 2.16 6.54 1.35
N ASP A 37 2.33 7.80 1.76
CA ASP A 37 3.65 8.38 2.02
C ASP A 37 4.41 7.62 3.10
N ARG A 38 3.73 7.18 4.17
CA ARG A 38 4.34 6.32 5.19
C ARG A 38 4.72 4.94 4.65
N LEU A 39 3.86 4.31 3.85
CA LEU A 39 4.17 3.01 3.26
C LEU A 39 5.37 3.10 2.29
N ILE A 40 5.53 4.23 1.62
CA ILE A 40 6.72 4.54 0.82
C ILE A 40 7.95 4.72 1.70
N GLN A 41 7.85 5.45 2.82
CA GLN A 41 8.95 5.58 3.79
C GLN A 41 9.39 4.22 4.38
N PHE A 42 8.44 3.30 4.53
CA PHE A 42 8.70 1.93 4.98
C PHE A 42 9.21 1.00 3.86
N GLY A 43 9.25 1.47 2.61
CA GLY A 43 9.67 0.68 1.47
C GLY A 43 8.68 -0.43 1.09
N LEU A 44 7.42 -0.34 1.53
CA LEU A 44 6.37 -1.32 1.23
C LEU A 44 5.59 -0.99 -0.04
N VAL A 45 5.60 0.28 -0.44
CA VAL A 45 4.92 0.81 -1.61
C VAL A 45 5.90 1.71 -2.36
N GLU A 46 5.79 1.74 -3.68
CA GLU A 46 6.56 2.66 -4.52
C GLU A 46 5.65 3.34 -5.55
N LYS A 47 6.13 4.48 -6.08
CA LYS A 47 5.46 5.18 -7.17
C LYS A 47 5.77 4.48 -8.48
N SER A 48 4.75 4.21 -9.27
CA SER A 48 4.96 3.62 -10.59
C SER A 48 5.56 4.67 -11.55
N PRO A 49 6.69 4.37 -12.22
CA PRO A 49 7.36 5.33 -13.09
C PRO A 49 6.67 5.50 -14.46
N ASN A 50 5.77 4.60 -14.82
CA ASN A 50 5.10 4.55 -16.12
C ASN A 50 3.66 5.06 -16.05
N THR A 51 3.44 6.27 -15.54
CA THR A 51 2.14 6.95 -15.65
C THR A 51 2.24 7.97 -16.80
N PRO A 52 2.00 7.56 -18.07
CA PRO A 52 2.23 8.42 -19.23
C PRO A 52 1.19 9.55 -19.36
N PHE A 53 0.06 9.45 -18.67
CA PHE A 53 -1.00 10.43 -18.66
C PHE A 53 -1.65 10.43 -17.27
N VAL A 54 -2.26 11.56 -16.90
CA VAL A 54 -3.16 11.79 -15.75
C VAL A 54 -2.49 12.43 -14.52
N ALA A 55 -3.14 13.47 -14.02
CA ALA A 55 -2.87 14.22 -12.80
C ALA A 55 -2.96 13.41 -11.49
N ASP A 56 -2.96 12.08 -11.60
CA ASP A 56 -3.19 11.15 -10.50
C ASP A 56 -2.00 10.20 -10.39
N MET A 57 -1.37 10.19 -9.23
CA MET A 57 -0.13 9.46 -9.01
C MET A 57 -0.45 8.00 -8.75
N HIS A 58 0.18 7.11 -9.51
CA HIS A 58 -0.02 5.67 -9.39
C HIS A 58 0.99 5.05 -8.42
N TYR A 59 0.53 4.04 -7.68
CA TYR A 59 1.32 3.34 -6.69
C TYR A 59 1.21 1.84 -6.87
N ARG A 60 2.25 1.11 -6.44
CA ARG A 60 2.26 -0.35 -6.42
C ARG A 60 3.00 -0.86 -5.17
N ARG A 61 2.68 -2.09 -4.74
CA ARG A 61 3.44 -2.77 -3.67
C ARG A 61 4.82 -3.17 -4.17
N THR A 62 5.80 -3.06 -3.29
CA THR A 62 7.12 -3.65 -3.47
C THR A 62 7.10 -5.14 -3.09
N VAL A 63 8.21 -5.84 -3.30
CA VAL A 63 8.37 -7.24 -2.85
C VAL A 63 8.17 -7.36 -1.34
N GLU A 64 8.70 -6.40 -0.57
CA GLU A 64 8.52 -6.30 0.88
C GLU A 64 7.05 -6.03 1.24
N GLY A 65 6.38 -5.15 0.49
CA GLY A 65 4.95 -4.88 0.63
C GLY A 65 4.10 -6.13 0.43
N ASP A 66 4.39 -6.92 -0.60
CA ASP A 66 3.71 -8.19 -0.87
C ASP A 66 3.94 -9.21 0.26
N GLN A 67 5.16 -9.31 0.80
CA GLN A 67 5.43 -10.19 1.95
C GLN A 67 4.67 -9.76 3.21
N VAL A 68 4.57 -8.45 3.46
CA VAL A 68 3.81 -7.92 4.60
C VAL A 68 2.31 -8.17 4.40
N TYR A 69 1.80 -7.96 3.18
CA TYR A 69 0.42 -8.26 2.81
C TYR A 69 0.09 -9.76 2.96
N GLU A 70 0.96 -10.66 2.49
CA GLU A 70 0.77 -12.10 2.61
C GLU A 70 0.69 -12.54 4.08
N LYS A 71 1.56 -11.99 4.94
CA LYS A 71 1.51 -12.23 6.39
C LYS A 71 0.20 -11.72 7.01
N MET A 72 -0.29 -10.57 6.57
CA MET A 72 -1.58 -10.01 7.00
C MET A 72 -2.75 -10.90 6.56
N TRP A 73 -2.72 -11.41 5.32
CA TRP A 73 -3.71 -12.34 4.78
C TRP A 73 -3.74 -13.65 5.57
N ARG A 74 -2.57 -14.27 5.78
CA ARG A 74 -2.42 -15.52 6.56
C ARG A 74 -2.88 -15.37 8.01
N ALA A 75 -2.69 -14.18 8.59
CA ALA A 75 -3.14 -13.88 9.94
C ALA A 75 -4.65 -13.55 10.03
N ASN A 76 -5.38 -13.52 8.91
CA ASN A 76 -6.77 -13.07 8.81
C ASN A 76 -6.96 -11.65 9.39
N ARG A 77 -6.00 -10.75 9.11
CA ARG A 77 -5.95 -9.37 9.61
C ARG A 77 -6.16 -8.31 8.53
N ILE A 78 -6.64 -8.72 7.35
CA ILE A 78 -7.04 -7.79 6.30
C ILE A 78 -8.23 -6.98 6.80
N PRO A 79 -8.16 -5.64 6.78
CA PRO A 79 -9.29 -4.82 7.18
C PRO A 79 -10.47 -5.03 6.22
N ARG A 80 -11.65 -5.34 6.77
CA ARG A 80 -12.91 -5.36 6.01
C ARG A 80 -13.44 -3.94 5.78
#